data_AF-A0A8N5I113-F1
#
_entry.id   AF-A0A8N5I113-F1
#
_cell.length_a   1.000
_cell.length_b   1.000
_cell.length_c   1.000
_cell.angle_alpha   90.00
_cell.angle_beta   90.00
_cell.angle_gamma   90.00
#
_symmetry.space_group_name_H-M   'P 1'
#
loop_
_entity.id
_entity.type
_entity.pdbx_description
1 polymer ?
#
loop_
_entity_poly.entity_id
_entity_poly.type
_entity_poly.pdbx_seq_one_letter_code
_entity_poly.pdbx_strand_id
1 'polypeptide(L)'
;MMGGEQISSIGRGLCVLLGISLEDTQRELEHMVRKILNLRVFEDESGKHWSKSVMDKQYEVLCVSQFTLQCILKGNKPDYHMAMPTEQAESFYNNFLEQLRKAYKPELIKDGKFGAYMQVHIQNDGPVTIELESPAATVDPKQLTKLEKQQQRKEKTRTKVPSESSRERNVPRNKDDPSASSGAEGDVSSEREP
;
A
#
# COMPACT_ATOMS: atom_id res chain seq x y z
N MET A 1 -16.96 -5.92 20.91
CA MET A 1 -17.91 -7.06 20.98
C MET A 1 -18.14 -7.63 19.59
N MET A 2 -18.42 -8.93 19.48
CA MET A 2 -18.85 -9.61 18.26
C MET A 2 -20.10 -10.42 18.57
N GLY A 3 -21.20 -10.22 17.83
CA GLY A 3 -22.45 -10.95 18.09
C GLY A 3 -23.02 -10.77 19.52
N GLY A 4 -22.70 -9.66 20.18
CA GLY A 4 -23.07 -9.42 21.59
C GLY A 4 -22.07 -9.94 22.63
N GLU A 5 -21.04 -10.70 22.23
CA GLU A 5 -20.02 -11.22 23.15
C GLU A 5 -18.81 -10.29 23.25
N GLN A 6 -18.28 -10.14 24.46
CA GLN A 6 -17.06 -9.38 24.71
C GLN A 6 -15.84 -10.22 24.33
N ILE A 7 -15.14 -9.78 23.29
CA ILE A 7 -13.94 -10.45 22.78
C ILE A 7 -12.65 -9.92 23.42
N SER A 8 -12.70 -8.66 23.89
CA SER A 8 -11.56 -7.88 24.33
C SER A 8 -12.05 -6.64 25.06
N SER A 9 -11.29 -6.17 26.03
CA SER A 9 -11.57 -4.97 26.81
C SER A 9 -10.28 -4.42 27.40
N ILE A 10 -10.24 -3.11 27.59
CA ILE A 10 -9.20 -2.40 28.33
C ILE A 10 -9.84 -1.51 29.39
N GLY A 11 -9.11 -1.20 30.45
CA GLY A 11 -9.37 -0.12 31.38
C GLY A 11 -8.90 1.22 30.83
N ARG A 12 -8.15 1.99 31.63
CA ARG A 12 -7.57 3.27 31.17
C ARG A 12 -6.46 3.00 30.16
N GLY A 13 -6.47 3.77 29.07
CA GLY A 13 -5.60 3.47 27.95
C GLY A 13 -5.90 4.23 26.67
N LEU A 14 -5.39 3.69 25.57
CA LEU A 14 -5.63 4.17 24.21
C LEU A 14 -6.46 3.16 23.44
N CYS A 15 -7.49 3.65 22.75
CA CYS A 15 -8.13 2.91 21.66
C CYS A 15 -7.51 3.40 20.34
N VAL A 16 -6.83 2.50 19.62
CA VAL A 16 -6.15 2.79 18.35
C VAL A 16 -6.95 2.17 17.21
N LEU A 17 -7.54 3.02 16.38
CA LEU A 17 -8.09 2.62 15.09
C LEU A 17 -6.98 2.71 14.05
N LEU A 18 -6.53 1.58 13.50
CA LEU A 18 -5.38 1.54 12.61
C LEU A 18 -5.82 1.33 11.15
N GLY A 19 -5.60 2.34 10.32
CA GLY A 19 -5.71 2.23 8.86
C GLY A 19 -4.35 1.92 8.24
N ILE A 20 -4.29 0.92 7.38
CA ILE A 20 -3.06 0.50 6.69
C ILE A 20 -3.22 0.82 5.20
N SER A 21 -2.32 1.65 4.66
CA SER A 21 -2.25 2.02 3.26
C SER A 21 -1.57 0.94 2.42
N LEU A 22 -1.91 0.86 1.13
CA LEU A 22 -1.24 0.03 0.13
C LEU A 22 0.28 0.28 0.06
N GLU A 23 0.71 1.50 0.39
CA GLU A 23 2.12 1.92 0.33
C GLU A 23 2.87 1.74 1.65
N ASP A 24 2.20 1.31 2.72
CA ASP A 24 2.83 1.17 4.03
C ASP A 24 3.90 0.07 4.00
N THR A 25 5.05 0.38 4.59
CA THR A 25 6.15 -0.57 4.75
C THR A 25 6.48 -0.80 6.22
N GLN A 26 7.45 -1.68 6.47
CA GLN A 26 7.99 -1.93 7.81
C GLN A 26 8.47 -0.65 8.51
N ARG A 27 8.93 0.36 7.74
CA ARG A 27 9.38 1.64 8.29
C ARG A 27 8.22 2.43 8.90
N GLU A 28 7.10 2.53 8.19
CA GLU A 28 5.90 3.25 8.64
C GLU A 28 5.30 2.54 9.86
N LEU A 29 5.28 1.21 9.85
CA LEU A 29 4.89 0.37 10.99
C LEU A 29 5.72 0.70 12.24
N GLU A 30 7.04 0.62 12.16
CA GLU A 30 7.94 0.91 13.29
C GLU A 30 7.85 2.36 13.77
N HIS A 31 7.61 3.29 12.85
CA HIS A 31 7.37 4.68 13.20
C HIS A 31 6.07 4.85 13.99
N MET A 32 4.98 4.21 13.54
CA MET A 32 3.68 4.32 14.18
C MET A 32 3.68 3.68 15.58
N VAL A 33 4.32 2.51 15.74
CA VAL A 33 4.53 1.86 17.05
C VAL A 33 5.19 2.83 18.03
N ARG A 34 6.30 3.48 17.62
CA ARG A 34 6.99 4.46 18.48
C ARG A 34 6.12 5.67 18.80
N LYS A 35 5.38 6.21 17.82
CA LYS A 35 4.52 7.38 18.05
C LYS A 35 3.40 7.06 19.03
N ILE A 36 2.67 5.95 18.85
CA ILE A 36 1.57 5.56 19.73
C ILE A 36 2.06 5.39 21.17
N LEU A 37 3.14 4.62 21.37
CA LEU A 37 3.62 4.30 22.71
C LEU A 37 4.17 5.52 23.47
N ASN A 38 4.76 6.49 22.76
CA ASN A 38 5.36 7.68 23.38
C ASN A 38 4.45 8.91 23.33
N LEU A 39 3.25 8.81 22.76
CA LEU A 39 2.34 9.94 22.64
C LEU A 39 1.91 10.43 24.03
N ARG A 40 2.24 11.68 24.37
CA ARG A 40 1.95 12.25 25.68
C ARG A 40 0.55 12.86 25.69
N VAL A 41 -0.45 12.05 26.03
CA VAL A 41 -1.86 12.46 26.12
C VAL A 41 -2.44 12.42 27.53
N PHE A 42 -1.70 11.87 28.49
CA PHE A 42 -2.16 11.76 29.87
C PHE A 42 -1.52 12.83 30.75
N GLU A 43 -2.19 13.10 31.87
CA GLU A 43 -1.70 13.98 32.92
C GLU A 43 -0.62 13.30 33.77
N ASP A 44 0.30 14.13 34.27
CA ASP A 44 1.19 13.72 35.35
C ASP A 44 0.50 13.80 36.72
N GLU A 45 1.23 13.47 37.77
CA GLU A 45 0.75 13.40 39.15
C GLU A 45 0.35 14.78 39.71
N SER A 46 0.77 15.87 39.07
CA SER A 46 0.38 17.25 39.41
C SER A 46 -0.85 17.74 38.64
N GLY A 47 -1.41 16.91 37.76
CA GLY A 47 -2.52 17.29 36.87
C GLY A 47 -2.07 18.04 35.62
N LYS A 48 -0.77 18.05 35.30
CA LYS A 48 -0.29 18.73 34.09
C LYS A 48 -0.63 17.92 32.85
N HIS A 49 -1.47 18.47 31.98
CA HIS A 49 -1.84 17.84 30.70
C HIS A 49 -0.63 17.60 29.78
N TRP A 50 -0.81 16.70 28.80
CA TRP A 50 0.15 16.40 27.73
C TRP A 50 1.55 15.99 28.21
N SER A 51 1.60 15.31 29.35
CA SER A 51 2.85 15.09 30.08
C SER A 51 3.26 13.62 30.20
N LYS A 52 2.33 12.68 30.09
CA LYS A 52 2.60 11.25 30.23
C LYS A 52 2.07 10.48 29.04
N SER A 53 2.83 9.49 28.61
CA SER A 53 2.44 8.52 27.59
C SER A 53 1.69 7.34 28.20
N VAL A 54 1.14 6.48 27.33
CA VAL A 54 0.52 5.21 27.77
C VAL A 54 1.53 4.34 28.52
N MET A 55 2.80 4.36 28.08
CA MET A 55 3.87 3.65 28.74
C MET A 55 4.16 4.20 30.14
N ASP A 56 4.25 5.52 30.27
CA ASP A 56 4.55 6.17 31.56
C ASP A 56 3.48 5.87 32.63
N LYS A 57 2.21 5.78 32.22
CA LYS A 57 1.09 5.47 33.11
C LYS A 57 0.86 3.98 33.33
N GLN A 58 1.59 3.12 32.60
CA GLN A 58 1.36 1.68 32.59
C GLN A 58 -0.09 1.31 32.20
N TYR A 59 -0.63 2.04 31.24
CA TYR A 59 -2.00 1.89 30.76
C TYR A 59 -2.09 0.94 29.56
N GLU A 60 -3.31 0.54 29.22
CA GLU A 60 -3.54 -0.46 28.18
C GLU A 60 -3.69 0.18 26.79
N VAL A 61 -3.52 -0.63 25.73
CA VAL A 61 -3.78 -0.23 24.35
C VAL A 61 -4.69 -1.27 23.72
N LEU A 62 -5.84 -0.84 23.20
CA LEU A 62 -6.73 -1.65 22.38
C LEU A 62 -6.54 -1.24 20.92
N CYS A 63 -6.04 -2.15 20.09
CA CYS A 63 -5.90 -1.94 18.66
C CYS A 63 -7.06 -2.58 17.90
N VAL A 64 -7.59 -1.87 16.91
CA VAL A 64 -8.63 -2.35 16.00
C VAL A 64 -8.26 -1.95 14.58
N SER A 65 -8.25 -2.91 13.65
CA SER A 65 -8.05 -2.61 12.23
C SER A 65 -9.23 -1.81 11.66
N GLN A 66 -8.93 -0.71 10.95
CA GLN A 66 -9.91 0.24 10.46
C GLN A 66 -9.52 0.75 9.06
N PHE A 67 -9.70 -0.10 8.03
CA PHE A 67 -9.35 0.25 6.65
C PHE A 67 -10.07 1.50 6.12
N THR A 68 -11.22 1.84 6.69
CA THR A 68 -12.01 3.02 6.27
C THR A 68 -11.31 4.34 6.56
N LEU A 69 -10.23 4.35 7.35
CA LEU A 69 -9.39 5.54 7.49
C LEU A 69 -8.64 5.86 6.19
N GLN A 70 -8.39 4.88 5.33
CA GLN A 70 -7.83 5.04 3.99
C GLN A 70 -8.93 5.36 2.96
N CYS A 71 -9.81 6.32 3.30
CA CYS A 71 -10.95 6.72 2.49
C CYS A 71 -10.64 7.97 1.66
N ILE A 72 -10.99 7.91 0.38
CA ILE A 72 -11.10 9.07 -0.51
C ILE A 72 -12.56 9.22 -0.91
N LEU A 73 -13.07 10.45 -0.96
CA LEU A 73 -14.44 10.71 -1.38
C LEU A 73 -14.49 11.04 -2.88
N LYS A 74 -15.27 10.28 -3.64
CA LYS A 74 -15.68 10.61 -5.02
C LYS A 74 -17.11 11.14 -4.96
N GLY A 75 -17.25 12.46 -4.80
CA GLY A 75 -18.52 13.07 -4.40
C GLY A 75 -18.89 12.62 -2.98
N ASN A 76 -20.04 11.97 -2.81
CA ASN A 76 -20.47 11.42 -1.52
C ASN A 76 -20.17 9.92 -1.37
N LYS A 77 -19.60 9.28 -2.39
CA LYS A 77 -19.27 7.85 -2.35
C LYS A 77 -17.86 7.66 -1.79
N PRO A 78 -17.70 6.88 -0.70
CA PRO A 78 -16.37 6.52 -0.23
C PRO A 78 -15.71 5.52 -1.18
N ASP A 79 -14.41 5.71 -1.38
CA ASP A 79 -13.52 4.88 -2.17
C ASP A 79 -12.29 4.53 -1.32
N TYR A 80 -11.94 3.26 -1.25
CA TYR A 80 -10.89 2.73 -0.38
C TYR A 80 -9.73 2.10 -1.17
N HIS A 81 -9.53 2.51 -2.43
CA HIS A 81 -8.46 1.95 -3.27
C HIS A 81 -7.04 2.15 -2.72
N MET A 82 -6.85 3.07 -1.77
CA MET A 82 -5.58 3.29 -1.07
C MET A 82 -5.38 2.35 0.12
N ALA A 83 -6.41 1.63 0.56
CA ALA A 83 -6.27 0.65 1.65
C ALA A 83 -5.50 -0.58 1.16
N MET A 84 -4.65 -1.13 2.03
CA MET A 84 -3.97 -2.40 1.76
C MET A 84 -5.01 -3.55 1.58
N PRO A 85 -4.85 -4.43 0.58
CA PRO A 85 -5.74 -5.59 0.39
C PRO A 85 -5.78 -6.51 1.62
N THR A 86 -6.94 -7.11 1.90
CA THR A 86 -7.23 -7.86 3.14
C THR A 86 -6.16 -8.89 3.49
N GLU A 87 -5.70 -9.70 2.52
CA GLU A 87 -4.73 -10.77 2.76
C GLU A 87 -3.36 -10.22 3.21
N GLN A 88 -2.93 -9.11 2.62
CA GLN A 88 -1.67 -8.45 2.99
C GLN A 88 -1.84 -7.66 4.29
N ALA A 89 -2.98 -7.00 4.47
CA ALA A 89 -3.31 -6.18 5.62
C ALA A 89 -3.39 -7.00 6.91
N GLU A 90 -3.89 -8.25 6.87
CA GLU A 90 -3.92 -9.11 8.05
C GLU A 90 -2.51 -9.43 8.55
N SER A 91 -1.60 -9.81 7.64
CA SER A 91 -0.20 -10.07 7.97
C SER A 91 0.49 -8.82 8.51
N PHE A 92 0.28 -7.67 7.87
CA PHE A 92 0.83 -6.39 8.30
C PHE A 92 0.31 -5.98 9.68
N TYR A 93 -0.99 -6.12 9.92
CA TYR A 93 -1.62 -5.82 11.19
C TYR A 93 -1.11 -6.72 12.32
N ASN A 94 -0.96 -8.02 12.06
CA ASN A 94 -0.40 -8.96 13.04
C ASN A 94 1.06 -8.62 13.39
N ASN A 95 1.87 -8.24 12.41
CA ASN A 95 3.23 -7.76 12.64
C ASN A 95 3.23 -6.45 13.47
N PHE A 96 2.33 -5.51 13.17
CA PHE A 96 2.17 -4.28 13.96
C PHE A 96 1.87 -4.58 15.43
N LEU A 97 0.93 -5.50 15.72
CA LEU A 97 0.62 -5.94 17.07
C LEU A 97 1.82 -6.60 17.76
N GLU A 98 2.55 -7.45 17.04
CA GLU A 98 3.76 -8.09 17.57
C GLU A 98 4.82 -7.06 17.96
N GLN A 99 5.03 -6.03 17.12
CA GLN A 99 5.98 -4.96 17.41
C GLN A 99 5.54 -4.08 18.58
N LEU A 100 4.24 -3.79 18.72
CA LEU A 100 3.72 -3.14 19.94
C LEU A 100 3.99 -3.96 21.19
N ARG A 101 3.69 -5.27 21.15
CA ARG A 101 3.92 -6.18 22.29
C ARG A 101 5.39 -6.28 22.67
N LYS A 102 6.29 -6.33 21.68
CA LYS A 102 7.75 -6.33 21.89
C LYS A 102 8.27 -5.01 22.47
N ALA A 103 7.74 -3.88 22.02
CA ALA A 103 8.20 -2.56 22.43
C ALA A 103 7.62 -2.10 23.78
N TYR A 104 6.56 -2.75 24.29
CA TYR A 104 5.91 -2.36 25.54
C TYR A 104 5.75 -3.52 26.54
N LYS A 105 4.53 -4.02 26.73
CA LYS A 105 4.20 -5.16 27.59
C LYS A 105 3.11 -5.99 26.91
N PRO A 106 3.35 -7.27 26.59
CA PRO A 106 2.40 -8.07 25.82
C PRO A 106 0.99 -8.12 26.43
N GLU A 107 0.90 -8.17 27.75
CA GLU A 107 -0.36 -8.24 28.50
C GLU A 107 -1.20 -6.96 28.44
N LEU A 108 -0.58 -5.81 28.15
CA LEU A 108 -1.27 -4.50 28.04
C LEU A 108 -1.71 -4.17 26.62
N ILE A 109 -1.32 -4.97 25.62
CA ILE A 109 -1.73 -4.79 24.22
C ILE A 109 -2.86 -5.77 23.91
N LYS A 110 -4.07 -5.21 23.75
CA LYS A 110 -5.27 -5.93 23.37
C LYS A 110 -5.57 -5.72 21.89
N ASP A 111 -6.20 -6.73 21.30
CA ASP A 111 -6.63 -6.72 19.91
C ASP A 111 -8.15 -6.81 19.82
N GLY A 112 -8.72 -6.33 18.74
CA GLY A 112 -10.02 -6.74 18.25
C GLY A 112 -9.92 -8.09 17.53
N LYS A 113 -10.75 -8.26 16.50
CA LYS A 113 -10.70 -9.42 15.59
C LYS A 113 -10.64 -8.90 14.16
N PHE A 114 -9.50 -9.05 13.50
CA PHE A 114 -9.31 -8.61 12.12
C PHE A 114 -10.38 -9.19 11.20
N GLY A 115 -10.91 -8.35 10.29
CA GLY A 115 -11.90 -8.75 9.29
C GLY A 115 -13.30 -9.05 9.82
N ALA A 116 -13.51 -9.06 11.14
CA ALA A 116 -14.81 -9.33 11.73
C ALA A 116 -15.65 -8.06 11.88
N TYR A 117 -16.98 -8.22 11.78
CA TYR A 117 -17.90 -7.16 12.17
C TYR A 117 -17.90 -6.99 13.70
N MET A 118 -17.56 -5.78 14.16
CA MET A 118 -17.36 -5.50 15.57
C MET A 118 -18.14 -4.27 16.01
N GLN A 119 -18.63 -4.31 17.25
CA GLN A 119 -19.07 -3.14 17.99
C GLN A 119 -17.95 -2.71 18.95
N VAL A 120 -17.28 -1.61 18.65
CA VAL A 120 -16.21 -1.04 19.47
C VAL A 120 -16.81 0.01 20.40
N HIS A 121 -16.80 -0.27 21.70
CA HIS A 121 -17.32 0.65 22.72
C HIS A 121 -16.17 1.53 23.22
N ILE A 122 -16.27 2.84 23.00
CA ILE A 122 -15.22 3.80 23.36
C ILE A 122 -15.80 4.82 24.34
N GLN A 123 -15.38 4.73 25.60
CA GLN A 123 -15.61 5.80 26.56
C GLN A 123 -14.45 6.80 26.46
N ASN A 124 -14.63 7.82 25.62
CA ASN A 124 -13.58 8.79 25.32
C ASN A 124 -13.37 9.78 26.49
N ASP A 125 -12.28 9.60 27.25
CA ASP A 125 -11.91 10.40 28.43
C ASP A 125 -11.28 11.74 27.99
N GLY A 126 -11.99 12.85 28.24
CA GLY A 126 -11.62 14.20 27.81
C GLY A 126 -12.78 14.98 27.18
N PRO A 127 -13.19 14.68 25.92
CA PRO A 127 -12.59 13.70 25.02
C PRO A 127 -11.29 14.22 24.38
N VAL A 128 -10.33 13.31 24.18
CA VAL A 128 -9.08 13.56 23.46
C VAL A 128 -9.03 12.65 22.25
N THR A 129 -8.74 13.21 21.07
CA THR A 129 -8.60 12.43 19.83
C THR A 129 -7.46 12.99 19.02
N ILE A 130 -6.53 12.10 18.63
CA ILE A 130 -5.31 12.46 17.93
C ILE A 130 -5.25 11.65 16.66
N GLU A 131 -5.13 12.34 15.53
CA GLU A 131 -4.84 11.73 14.25
C GLU A 131 -3.33 11.62 14.08
N LEU A 132 -2.86 10.41 13.79
CA LEU A 132 -1.46 10.12 13.55
C LEU A 132 -1.31 9.56 12.14
N GLU A 133 -0.51 10.23 11.34
CA GLU A 133 -0.04 9.73 10.05
C GLU A 133 1.47 9.46 10.13
N SER A 134 1.91 8.35 9.52
CA SER A 134 3.33 8.14 9.30
C SER A 134 3.76 8.95 8.08
N PRO A 135 4.87 9.70 8.13
CA PRO A 135 5.36 10.41 6.96
C PRO A 135 5.54 9.44 5.80
N ALA A 136 4.98 9.76 4.64
CA ALA A 136 5.31 9.08 3.40
C ALA A 136 6.83 9.07 3.24
N ALA A 137 7.40 7.94 2.81
CA ALA A 137 8.81 7.86 2.51
C ALA A 137 9.15 8.98 1.51
N THR A 138 9.82 10.03 1.98
CA THR A 138 10.37 11.05 1.08
C THR A 138 11.33 10.34 0.17
N VAL A 139 10.92 10.12 -1.08
CA VAL A 139 11.85 9.70 -2.12
C VAL A 139 12.89 10.80 -2.19
N ASP A 140 14.13 10.49 -1.83
CA ASP A 140 15.22 11.46 -1.85
C ASP A 140 15.26 12.08 -3.26
N PRO A 141 15.16 13.42 -3.42
CA PRO A 141 15.16 14.05 -4.75
C PRO A 141 16.38 13.65 -5.59
N LYS A 142 17.47 13.25 -4.92
CA LYS A 142 18.68 12.72 -5.55
C LYS A 142 18.51 11.33 -6.16
N GLN A 143 17.61 10.50 -5.62
CA GLN A 143 17.27 9.18 -6.18
C GLN A 143 16.31 9.31 -7.36
N LEU A 144 15.31 10.19 -7.30
CA LEU A 144 14.44 10.55 -8.42
C LEU A 144 15.25 11.04 -9.62
N THR A 145 16.14 12.01 -9.40
CA THR A 145 17.04 12.52 -10.45
C THR A 145 18.02 11.47 -10.99
N LYS A 146 18.38 10.45 -10.20
CA LYS A 146 19.24 9.34 -10.65
C LYS A 146 18.48 8.32 -11.50
N LEU A 147 17.23 8.03 -11.13
CA LEU A 147 16.30 7.18 -11.89
C LEU A 147 15.92 7.83 -13.23
N GLU A 148 15.58 9.12 -13.22
CA GLU A 148 15.30 9.92 -14.43
C GLU A 148 16.51 9.96 -15.38
N LYS A 149 17.72 10.18 -14.84
CA LYS A 149 18.97 10.15 -15.64
C LYS A 149 19.27 8.76 -16.20
N GLN A 150 18.92 7.67 -15.49
CA GLN A 150 19.07 6.31 -15.99
C GLN A 150 18.06 5.97 -17.09
N GLN A 151 16.82 6.41 -16.96
CA GLN A 151 15.79 6.24 -17.99
C GLN A 151 16.15 7.01 -19.27
N GLN A 152 16.56 8.28 -19.16
CA GLN A 152 17.02 9.08 -20.31
C GLN A 152 18.26 8.49 -20.99
N ARG A 153 19.17 7.85 -20.23
CA ARG A 153 20.32 7.12 -20.82
C ARG A 153 19.88 5.89 -21.59
N LYS A 154 18.97 5.08 -21.05
CA LYS A 154 18.45 3.88 -21.73
C LYS A 154 17.70 4.24 -23.02
N GLU A 155 16.94 5.34 -23.01
CA GLU A 155 16.21 5.83 -24.18
C GLU A 155 17.15 6.36 -25.27
N LYS A 156 18.19 7.12 -24.89
CA LYS A 156 19.25 7.59 -25.81
C LYS A 156 20.06 6.45 -26.43
N THR A 157 20.28 5.35 -25.71
CA THR A 157 21.00 4.18 -26.26
C THR A 157 20.13 3.39 -27.25
N ARG A 158 18.80 3.36 -27.04
CA ARG A 158 17.84 2.69 -27.94
C ARG A 158 17.67 3.41 -29.27
N THR A 159 17.88 4.73 -29.31
CA THR A 159 17.74 5.55 -30.53
C THR A 159 19.00 5.56 -31.42
N LYS A 160 20.09 4.88 -31.02
CA LYS A 160 21.42 5.01 -31.65
C LYS A 160 21.86 3.79 -32.49
N VAL A 161 20.98 2.84 -32.79
CA VAL A 161 21.28 1.75 -33.74
C VAL A 161 21.06 2.28 -35.17
N PRO A 162 22.08 2.40 -36.03
CA PRO A 162 21.89 2.86 -37.40
C PRO A 162 21.35 1.73 -38.27
N SER A 163 20.34 2.02 -39.09
CA SER A 163 19.90 1.17 -40.20
C SER A 163 20.99 1.07 -41.26
N GLU A 164 21.51 -0.14 -41.51
CA GLU A 164 22.34 -0.42 -42.68
C GLU A 164 21.47 -0.36 -43.94
N SER A 165 21.63 0.71 -44.73
CA SER A 165 21.43 0.65 -46.17
C SER A 165 22.04 1.90 -46.82
N SER A 166 23.26 1.77 -47.34
CA SER A 166 23.81 2.67 -48.35
C SER A 166 24.43 1.84 -49.46
N ARG A 167 23.88 2.07 -50.65
CA ARG A 167 24.17 1.46 -51.95
C ARG A 167 25.62 1.67 -52.38
N GLU A 168 26.14 0.72 -53.16
CA GLU A 168 26.83 1.04 -54.42
C GLU A 168 27.04 -0.20 -55.31
N ARG A 169 26.45 -0.18 -56.52
CA ARG A 169 27.18 -0.35 -57.80
C ARG A 169 26.23 -0.21 -59.01
N ASN A 170 26.62 0.70 -59.92
CA ASN A 170 26.22 0.75 -61.35
C ASN A 170 26.53 -0.61 -62.03
N VAL A 171 25.91 -1.09 -63.12
CA VAL A 171 25.73 -0.55 -64.50
C VAL A 171 24.65 -1.46 -65.24
N PRO A 172 24.38 -1.33 -66.56
CA PRO A 172 23.28 -0.63 -67.23
C PRO A 172 22.12 -1.52 -67.77
N ARG A 173 21.09 -0.84 -68.30
CA ARG A 173 19.92 -1.34 -69.06
C ARG A 173 20.25 -2.43 -70.09
N ASN A 174 19.36 -3.43 -70.16
CA ASN A 174 18.91 -3.99 -71.44
C ASN A 174 17.42 -4.33 -71.37
N LYS A 175 16.69 -4.00 -72.45
CA LYS A 175 15.32 -4.45 -72.71
C LYS A 175 15.38 -5.82 -73.35
N ASP A 176 14.44 -6.72 -73.02
CA ASP A 176 13.79 -7.66 -73.94
C ASP A 176 12.55 -8.29 -73.24
N ASP A 177 11.42 -8.26 -73.94
CA ASP A 177 10.13 -8.95 -73.70
C ASP A 177 10.21 -10.44 -74.15
N PRO A 178 9.15 -11.27 -74.19
CA PRO A 178 8.12 -11.65 -73.19
C PRO A 178 7.92 -13.20 -73.16
N SER A 179 6.77 -13.69 -72.63
CA SER A 179 6.20 -15.08 -72.71
C SER A 179 6.68 -16.08 -71.63
N ALA A 180 5.95 -17.07 -71.11
CA ALA A 180 4.63 -17.69 -71.37
C ALA A 180 4.22 -18.46 -70.07
N SER A 181 2.94 -18.50 -69.67
CA SER A 181 2.00 -19.63 -69.83
C SER A 181 1.83 -20.59 -68.63
N SER A 182 0.54 -20.92 -68.40
CA SER A 182 -0.06 -22.06 -67.67
C SER A 182 0.00 -22.05 -66.13
N GLY A 183 -1.04 -22.41 -65.38
CA GLY A 183 -2.34 -23.01 -65.68
C GLY A 183 -2.77 -23.92 -64.51
N ALA A 184 -4.10 -24.12 -64.36
CA ALA A 184 -4.83 -24.98 -63.40
C ALA A 184 -4.98 -24.42 -61.96
N GLU A 185 -6.17 -24.05 -61.45
CA GLU A 185 -7.48 -24.75 -61.28
C GLU A 185 -7.50 -25.89 -60.26
N GLY A 186 -8.54 -25.88 -59.40
CA GLY A 186 -8.91 -26.93 -58.43
C GLY A 186 -8.99 -26.38 -56.99
N ASP A 187 -10.01 -25.62 -56.60
CA ASP A 187 -11.42 -25.95 -56.34
C ASP A 187 -11.71 -26.45 -54.90
N VAL A 188 -12.84 -25.97 -54.41
CA VAL A 188 -13.38 -25.94 -53.05
C VAL A 188 -14.23 -27.19 -52.78
N SER A 189 -14.22 -27.69 -51.53
CA SER A 189 -15.37 -28.32 -50.82
C SER A 189 -14.90 -28.62 -49.38
N SER A 190 -15.40 -28.00 -48.30
CA SER A 190 -16.72 -28.11 -47.64
C SER A 190 -17.06 -29.50 -47.11
N GLU A 191 -17.18 -29.62 -45.78
CA GLU A 191 -18.17 -30.38 -44.97
C GLU A 191 -17.65 -30.45 -43.50
N ARG A 192 -18.21 -29.69 -42.55
CA ARG A 192 -19.33 -30.02 -41.62
C ARG A 192 -19.19 -31.35 -40.86
N GLU A 193 -18.83 -31.22 -39.57
CA GLU A 193 -19.49 -31.69 -38.33
C GLU A 193 -20.16 -33.08 -38.25
N PRO A 194 -20.26 -33.71 -37.06
CA PRO A 194 -20.61 -33.10 -35.74
C PRO A 194 -19.58 -33.22 -34.62
#